data_AF-A0A818E1P8-F1
#
_entry.id   AF-A0A818E1P8-F1
#
_cell.length_a   1.000
_cell.length_b   1.000
_cell.length_c   1.000
_cell.angle_alpha   90.00
_cell.angle_beta   90.00
_cell.angle_gamma   90.00
#
_symmetry.space_group_name_H-M   'P 1'
#
loop_
_entity.id
_entity.type
_entity.pdbx_description
1 polymer ?
#
loop_
_entity_poly.entity_id
_entity_poly.type
_entity_poly.pdbx_seq_one_letter_code
_entity_poly.pdbx_strand_id
1 'polypeptide(L)'
;MSSNALHFEVTDTCKTTKARVGRLNLGRNHTSRGPIETPVFMPVGTQGTLKGLTPEQLHQLNCRIILGNTYHLGHRPGPELLKEMGGLHSFMHWDGGLLTVSWFYSYLFIN
;
A
#
# COMPACT_ATOMS: atom_id res chain seq x y z
N MET A 1 -14.33 4.62 -19.12
CA MET A 1 -15.13 3.74 -18.24
C MET A 1 -14.64 3.97 -16.83
N SER A 2 -15.50 4.47 -15.93
CA SER A 2 -15.13 4.98 -14.61
C SER A 2 -14.26 3.97 -13.85
N SER A 3 -13.02 4.35 -13.57
CA SER A 3 -12.12 3.58 -12.72
C SER A 3 -12.72 3.59 -11.32
N ASN A 4 -13.31 2.48 -10.89
CA ASN A 4 -13.83 2.41 -9.53
C ASN A 4 -12.68 2.74 -8.57
N ALA A 5 -12.86 3.86 -7.88
CA ALA A 5 -12.01 4.32 -6.81
C ALA A 5 -11.92 3.26 -5.70
N LEU A 6 -11.03 3.50 -4.74
CA LEU A 6 -10.93 2.76 -3.50
C LEU A 6 -12.33 2.42 -2.95
N HIS A 7 -12.64 1.13 -2.80
CA HIS A 7 -13.90 0.64 -2.22
C HIS A 7 -13.64 -0.27 -1.03
N PHE A 8 -14.19 0.09 0.12
CA PHE A 8 -14.11 -0.69 1.35
C PHE A 8 -15.49 -1.19 1.76
N GLU A 9 -15.58 -2.49 2.04
CA GLU A 9 -16.81 -3.16 2.48
C GLU A 9 -16.56 -3.92 3.78
N VAL A 10 -17.42 -3.76 4.77
CA VAL A 10 -17.41 -4.58 5.99
C VAL A 10 -18.25 -5.83 5.73
N THR A 11 -17.64 -7.01 5.84
CA THR A 11 -18.30 -8.29 5.57
C THR A 11 -18.92 -8.92 6.80
N ASP A 12 -18.36 -8.65 7.99
CA ASP A 12 -18.92 -9.11 9.26
C ASP A 12 -18.50 -8.20 10.42
N THR A 13 -19.27 -8.20 11.50
CA THR A 13 -19.03 -7.41 12.71
C THR A 13 -19.31 -8.23 13.97
N CYS A 14 -18.34 -8.29 14.86
CA CYS A 14 -18.50 -8.93 16.17
C CYS A 14 -19.49 -8.14 17.04
N LYS A 15 -20.57 -8.81 17.45
CA LYS A 15 -21.64 -8.24 18.29
C LYS A 15 -21.15 -7.80 19.69
N THR A 16 -20.05 -8.36 20.16
CA THR A 16 -19.52 -8.12 21.52
C THR A 16 -18.40 -7.08 21.55
N THR A 17 -17.41 -7.19 20.65
CA THR A 17 -16.17 -6.39 20.72
C THR A 17 -16.11 -5.24 19.71
N LYS A 18 -17.12 -5.09 18.85
CA LYS A 18 -17.14 -4.17 17.70
C LYS A 18 -16.04 -4.43 16.65
N ALA A 19 -15.33 -5.56 16.73
CA ALA A 19 -14.37 -5.96 15.71
C ALA A 19 -15.06 -6.13 14.35
N ARG A 20 -14.36 -5.78 13.28
CA ARG A 20 -14.87 -5.86 11.91
C ARG A 20 -13.88 -6.62 11.03
N VAL A 21 -14.43 -7.41 10.13
CA VAL A 21 -13.71 -7.96 8.99
C VAL A 21 -14.29 -7.36 7.72
N GLY A 22 -13.49 -7.22 6.68
CA GLY A 22 -13.91 -6.53 5.47
C GLY A 22 -12.90 -6.61 4.35
N ARG A 23 -13.28 -6.10 3.19
CA ARG A 23 -12.48 -6.15 1.95
C ARG A 23 -12.21 -4.75 1.43
N LEU A 24 -10.95 -4.46 1.16
CA LEU A 24 -10.50 -3.23 0.52
C LEU A 24 -10.10 -3.52 -0.92
N ASN A 25 -10.78 -2.88 -1.87
CA ASN A 25 -10.49 -2.93 -3.29
C ASN A 25 -9.79 -1.64 -3.71
N LEU A 26 -8.57 -1.75 -4.26
CA LEU A 26 -7.75 -0.61 -4.70
C LEU A 26 -7.88 -0.35 -6.21
N GLY A 27 -8.91 -0.87 -6.88
CA GLY A 27 -9.06 -0.76 -8.33
C GLY A 27 -8.19 -1.76 -9.12
N ARG A 28 -8.48 -1.91 -10.43
CA ARG A 28 -8.01 -3.04 -11.25
C ARG A 28 -6.48 -3.20 -11.32
N ASN A 29 -5.73 -2.10 -11.29
CA ASN A 29 -4.27 -2.14 -11.43
C ASN A 29 -3.58 -2.70 -10.17
N HIS A 30 -4.21 -2.55 -9.00
CA HIS A 30 -3.63 -2.89 -7.69
C HIS A 30 -4.26 -4.13 -7.06
N THR A 31 -5.42 -4.57 -7.58
CA THR A 31 -6.11 -5.79 -7.16
C THR A 31 -5.90 -6.96 -8.13
N SER A 32 -4.80 -6.99 -8.88
CA SER A 32 -4.46 -8.12 -9.76
C SER A 32 -4.47 -9.47 -9.02
N ARG A 33 -4.22 -9.43 -7.70
CA ARG A 33 -4.27 -10.58 -6.79
C ARG A 33 -5.57 -10.69 -5.96
N GLY A 34 -6.59 -9.87 -6.28
CA GLY A 34 -7.86 -9.76 -5.55
C GLY A 34 -7.87 -8.66 -4.47
N PRO A 35 -8.98 -8.52 -3.70
CA PRO A 35 -9.08 -7.54 -2.62
C PRO A 35 -8.07 -7.81 -1.49
N ILE A 36 -7.83 -6.78 -0.68
CA ILE A 36 -7.11 -6.89 0.59
C ILE A 36 -8.13 -7.22 1.68
N GLU A 37 -7.96 -8.37 2.33
CA GLU A 37 -8.77 -8.77 3.49
C GLU A 37 -8.32 -8.00 4.73
N THR A 38 -9.27 -7.58 5.56
CA THR A 38 -9.03 -6.86 6.82
C THR A 38 -9.56 -7.68 8.01
N PRO A 39 -8.90 -7.65 9.18
CA PRO A 39 -7.73 -6.84 9.53
C PRO A 39 -6.44 -7.28 8.82
N VAL A 40 -5.62 -6.32 8.38
CA VAL A 40 -4.36 -6.55 7.66
C VAL A 40 -3.19 -5.97 8.45
N PHE A 41 -2.08 -6.69 8.48
CA PHE A 41 -0.81 -6.17 8.97
C PHE A 41 0.01 -5.61 7.79
N MET A 42 0.44 -4.35 7.91
CA MET A 42 1.18 -3.64 6.86
C MET A 42 2.66 -3.53 7.23
N PRO A 43 3.59 -4.18 6.51
CA PRO A 43 5.01 -3.96 6.66
C PRO A 43 5.38 -2.50 6.35
N VAL A 44 6.28 -1.93 7.14
CA VAL A 44 6.68 -0.52 7.04
C VAL A 44 8.00 -0.38 6.29
N GLY A 45 7.95 0.18 5.09
CA GLY A 45 9.11 0.61 4.31
C GLY A 45 9.56 2.01 4.72
N THR A 46 10.84 2.15 5.08
CA THR A 46 11.46 3.44 5.41
C THR A 46 12.47 3.80 4.34
N GLN A 47 12.43 5.04 3.83
CA GLN A 47 13.31 5.51 2.75
C GLN A 47 13.17 4.73 1.42
N GLY A 48 11.95 4.29 1.07
CA GLY A 48 11.72 3.54 -0.18
C GLY A 48 12.31 2.13 -0.18
N THR A 49 12.73 1.62 0.97
CA THR A 49 13.17 0.22 1.13
C THR A 49 12.45 -0.40 2.33
N LEU A 50 12.09 -1.68 2.22
CA LEU A 50 11.74 -2.49 3.38
C LEU A 50 13.05 -3.07 3.94
N LYS A 51 13.45 -2.60 5.12
CA LYS A 51 14.70 -3.05 5.75
C LYS A 51 14.58 -4.55 6.06
N GLY A 52 15.44 -5.34 5.42
CA GLY A 52 15.56 -6.78 5.68
C GLY A 52 14.56 -7.68 4.96
N LEU A 53 13.69 -7.14 4.10
CA LEU A 53 12.77 -7.94 3.28
C LEU A 53 12.76 -7.46 1.83
N THR A 54 12.93 -8.39 0.89
CA THR A 54 12.78 -8.10 -0.54
C THR A 54 11.30 -8.13 -0.96
N PRO A 55 10.91 -7.46 -2.07
CA PRO A 55 9.55 -7.55 -2.61
C PRO A 55 9.06 -8.99 -2.81
N GLU A 56 9.95 -9.90 -3.23
CA GLU A 56 9.63 -11.31 -3.41
C GLU A 56 9.24 -11.99 -2.09
N GLN A 57 9.94 -11.67 -0.99
CA GLN A 57 9.61 -12.20 0.33
C GLN A 57 8.24 -11.69 0.80
N LEU A 58 7.89 -10.44 0.48
CA LEU A 58 6.55 -9.89 0.79
C LEU A 58 5.45 -10.59 0.00
N HIS A 59 5.72 -10.91 -1.28
CA HIS A 59 4.80 -11.70 -2.10
C HIS A 59 4.61 -13.12 -1.53
N GLN A 60 5.68 -13.77 -1.08
CA GLN A 60 5.60 -15.08 -0.42
C GLN A 60 4.78 -15.04 0.87
N LEU A 61 4.83 -13.93 1.61
CA LEU A 61 4.03 -13.70 2.82
C LEU A 61 2.56 -13.30 2.51
N ASN A 62 2.15 -13.32 1.23
CA ASN A 62 0.84 -12.85 0.76
C ASN A 62 0.52 -11.43 1.25
N CYS A 63 1.57 -10.59 1.38
CA CYS A 63 1.40 -9.18 1.67
C CYS A 63 0.88 -8.49 0.40
N ARG A 64 -0.19 -7.69 0.57
CA ARG A 64 -0.89 -7.03 -0.53
C ARG A 64 -0.84 -5.52 -0.45
N ILE A 65 -0.47 -4.99 0.71
CA ILE A 65 -0.35 -3.57 0.97
C ILE A 65 0.80 -3.32 1.95
N ILE A 66 1.67 -2.37 1.59
CA ILE A 66 2.77 -1.93 2.44
C ILE A 66 2.58 -0.47 2.82
N LEU A 67 3.19 -0.07 3.93
CA LEU A 67 3.22 1.32 4.37
C LEU A 67 4.58 1.94 4.02
N GLY A 68 4.61 2.95 3.17
CA GLY A 68 5.80 3.70 2.82
C GLY A 68 5.88 5.03 3.58
N ASN A 69 6.97 5.30 4.29
CA ASN A 69 7.18 6.63 4.88
C ASN A 69 7.75 7.60 3.83
N THR A 70 6.95 8.57 3.39
CA THR A 70 7.31 9.54 2.35
C THR A 70 8.13 10.72 2.84
N TYR A 71 8.27 10.89 4.16
CA TYR A 71 9.09 11.95 4.76
C TYR A 71 10.55 11.91 4.25
N HIS A 72 11.08 10.72 4.00
CA HIS A 72 12.44 10.59 3.46
C HIS A 72 12.50 10.71 1.94
N LEU A 73 11.47 10.27 1.23
CA LEU A 73 11.44 10.18 -0.23
C LEU A 73 11.38 11.56 -0.91
N GLY A 74 10.70 12.53 -0.27
CA GLY A 74 10.67 13.92 -0.74
C GLY A 74 12.00 14.67 -0.61
N HIS A 75 12.95 14.15 0.17
CA HIS A 75 14.25 14.78 0.40
C HIS A 75 15.42 14.02 -0.24
N ARG A 76 15.34 12.68 -0.31
CA ARG A 76 16.29 11.79 -0.99
C ARG A 76 15.55 10.55 -1.48
N PRO A 77 15.47 10.24 -2.78
CA PRO A 77 16.18 10.83 -3.92
C PRO A 77 15.65 12.17 -4.44
N GLY A 78 14.45 12.59 -4.03
CA GLY A 78 13.78 13.80 -4.54
C GLY A 78 12.65 13.47 -5.54
N PRO A 79 11.59 14.30 -5.62
CA PRO A 79 10.39 14.00 -6.41
C PRO A 79 10.63 13.98 -7.92
N GLU A 80 11.55 14.79 -8.44
CA GLU A 80 11.90 14.84 -9.86
C GLU A 80 12.52 13.51 -10.31
N LEU A 81 13.49 13.02 -9.54
CA LEU A 81 14.16 11.75 -9.80
C LEU A 81 13.18 10.56 -9.65
N LEU A 82 12.27 10.59 -8.67
CA LEU A 82 11.22 9.58 -8.57
C LEU A 82 10.30 9.57 -9.80
N LYS A 83 10.00 10.74 -10.37
CA LYS A 83 9.19 10.85 -11.58
C LYS A 83 9.92 10.29 -12.80
N GLU A 84 11.21 10.59 -12.95
CA GLU A 84 12.06 10.03 -14.00
C GLU A 84 12.19 8.51 -13.91
N MET A 85 12.23 7.97 -12.68
CA MET A 85 12.29 6.52 -12.42
C MET A 85 10.94 5.80 -12.59
N GLY A 86 9.90 6.47 -13.09
CA GLY A 86 8.59 5.86 -13.32
C GLY A 86 7.72 5.76 -12.07
N GLY A 87 7.98 6.60 -11.07
CA GLY A 87 7.18 6.70 -9.84
C GLY A 87 7.66 5.80 -8.71
N LEU A 88 6.96 5.90 -7.57
CA LEU A 88 7.38 5.25 -6.33
C LEU A 88 7.27 3.72 -6.38
N HIS A 89 6.26 3.17 -7.06
CA HIS A 89 6.12 1.73 -7.29
C HIS A 89 7.31 1.15 -8.04
N SER A 90 7.73 1.81 -9.12
CA SER A 90 8.90 1.43 -9.92
C SER A 90 10.20 1.54 -9.11
N PHE A 91 10.36 2.62 -8.35
CA PHE A 91 11.51 2.80 -7.46
C PHE A 91 11.62 1.70 -6.40
N MET A 92 10.48 1.31 -5.80
CA MET A 92 10.42 0.28 -4.76
C MET A 92 10.39 -1.15 -5.31
N HIS A 93 10.30 -1.35 -6.62
CA HIS A 93 10.00 -2.64 -7.24
C HIS A 93 8.77 -3.33 -6.59
N TRP A 94 7.72 -2.55 -6.35
CA TRP A 94 6.51 -3.00 -5.69
C TRP A 94 5.29 -2.79 -6.59
N ASP A 95 4.51 -3.85 -6.81
CA ASP A 95 3.33 -3.85 -7.68
C ASP A 95 2.00 -3.95 -6.91
N GLY A 96 2.05 -3.97 -5.57
CA GLY A 96 0.88 -4.02 -4.70
C GLY A 96 0.41 -2.65 -4.20
N GLY A 97 -0.53 -2.67 -3.26
CA GLY A 97 -1.02 -1.45 -2.61
C GLY A 97 0.08 -0.73 -1.83
N LEU A 98 0.11 0.60 -1.89
CA LEU A 98 1.11 1.43 -1.19
C LEU A 98 0.44 2.55 -0.40
N LEU A 99 0.35 2.38 0.91
CA LEU A 99 -0.11 3.42 1.84
C LEU A 99 1.07 4.30 2.22
N THR A 100 1.06 5.57 1.83
CA THR A 100 2.11 6.50 2.24
C THR A 100 1.73 7.27 3.50
N VAL A 101 2.69 7.44 4.41
CA VAL A 101 2.54 8.34 5.56
C VAL A 101 3.52 9.49 5.43
N SER A 102 3.00 10.71 5.46
CA SER A 102 3.78 11.92 5.70
C SER A 102 3.75 12.24 7.21
N TRP A 103 4.66 13.09 7.66
CA TRP A 103 4.80 13.47 9.09
C TRP A 103 3.53 14.08 9.71
N PHE A 104 2.55 14.48 8.87
CA PHE A 104 1.30 15.09 9.30
C PHE A 104 0.03 14.34 8.80
N TYR A 105 0.10 13.56 7.70
CA TYR A 105 -1.06 12.88 7.09
C TYR A 105 -0.72 11.57 6.36
N SER A 106 -1.65 10.61 6.39
CA SER A 106 -1.60 9.37 5.59
C SER A 106 -2.34 9.51 4.26
N TYR A 107 -1.68 9.22 3.14
CA TYR A 107 -2.26 9.18 1.78
C TYR A 107 -2.07 7.80 1.17
N LEU A 108 -3.15 7.17 0.68
CA LEU A 108 -3.05 5.92 -0.08
C LEU A 108 -2.82 6.24 -1.56
N PHE A 109 -1.68 5.78 -2.10
CA PHE A 109 -1.37 5.95 -3.52
C PHE A 109 -1.75 4.70 -4.31
N ILE A 110 -2.54 4.91 -5.36
CA ILE A 110 -3.03 3.91 -6.30
C ILE A 110 -2.76 4.51 -7.69
N ASN A 111 -1.57 4.30 -8.25
CA ASN A 111 -1.28 4.69 -9.66
C ASN A 111 -1.36 3.44 -10.54
#